data_AF-A0A3R9YF98-F1
#
_entry.id   AF-A0A3R9YF98-F1
#
_cell.length_a   1.000
_cell.length_b   1.000
_cell.length_c   1.000
_cell.angle_alpha   90.00
_cell.angle_beta   90.00
_cell.angle_gamma   90.00
#
_symmetry.space_group_name_H-M   'P 1'
#
loop_
_entity.id
_entity.type
_entity.pdbx_description
1 polymer ?
#
loop_
_entity_poly.entity_id
_entity_poly.type
_entity_poly.pdbx_seq_one_letter_code
_entity_poly.pdbx_strand_id
1 'polypeptide(L)'
;MEKQIRLNPFNIQFAAILVVLMIYSLGWSDITKPLTWSTFLFFVFVLFNLAIFSTLYNAYFPEHKIRKTTYEGSMTAWCVLGGLAMLAEFSYEKAIPIYEIFILKNGYNYVNFQGIPGFHVFAVTYTSFLGLWLWQQFLSKKRWYQLGLAILFVSYPLMLFNRGGFIFNMVSAFFIWLYQTRYFYLQLKHLVILVLVLLGLSYGFGIFGNYRSFGASKNGAKKEFFTESTYILNTGKATREFKDSSVPKEFFWTYLYVATPVANLQNIIEKTEPMNDSVSFLTQSILPDFIGKRVDKKRQVTIPKDKLVSPVFNVSTYFSSAFKTLGYTGLILLLYYFALFIFGFTYLYWKFSGVQLVGLGILMTLASFSLFDNMLTFSGLSFQLIFPVLFGVYERL
;
A
#
# COMPACT_ATOMS: atom_id res chain seq x y z
N MET A 1 33.25 -12.20 -1.69
CA MET A 1 31.92 -12.80 -1.90
C MET A 1 30.89 -11.75 -1.53
N GLU A 2 30.47 -10.92 -2.47
CA GLU A 2 29.55 -9.81 -2.19
C GLU A 2 28.17 -10.40 -1.87
N LYS A 3 27.66 -10.14 -0.66
CA LYS A 3 26.32 -10.58 -0.26
C LYS A 3 25.29 -9.82 -1.10
N GLN A 4 24.77 -10.44 -2.16
CA GLN A 4 23.63 -9.94 -2.90
C GLN A 4 22.39 -9.99 -1.99
N ILE A 5 21.79 -8.82 -1.71
CA ILE A 5 20.48 -8.74 -1.06
C ILE A 5 19.44 -9.27 -2.04
N ARG A 6 18.82 -10.41 -1.71
CA ARG A 6 17.76 -11.01 -2.54
C ARG A 6 16.43 -10.33 -2.26
N LEU A 7 15.80 -9.81 -3.30
CA LEU A 7 14.49 -9.17 -3.21
C LEU A 7 13.38 -10.23 -3.17
N ASN A 8 12.62 -10.27 -2.08
CA ASN A 8 11.39 -11.04 -1.95
C ASN A 8 10.40 -10.32 -1.02
N PRO A 9 9.10 -10.69 -1.07
CA PRO A 9 8.06 -9.94 -0.34
C PRO A 9 8.30 -9.89 1.18
N PHE A 10 8.83 -10.95 1.78
CA PHE A 10 9.11 -11.01 3.21
C PHE A 10 10.26 -10.08 3.61
N ASN A 11 11.34 -10.02 2.81
CA ASN A 11 12.45 -9.09 3.03
C ASN A 11 12.01 -7.63 2.90
N ILE A 12 11.13 -7.32 1.95
CA ILE A 12 10.60 -5.97 1.79
C ILE A 12 9.75 -5.57 3.00
N GLN A 13 8.87 -6.45 3.46
CA GLN A 13 8.07 -6.17 4.64
C GLN A 13 8.93 -6.07 5.91
N PHE A 14 9.95 -6.92 6.04
CA PHE A 14 10.93 -6.84 7.12
C PHE A 14 11.59 -5.47 7.14
N ALA A 15 12.11 -5.01 5.99
CA ALA A 15 12.74 -3.71 5.87
C ALA A 15 11.75 -2.56 6.15
N ALA A 16 10.51 -2.65 5.66
CA ALA A 16 9.48 -1.65 5.90
C ALA A 16 9.15 -1.53 7.41
N ILE A 17 8.92 -2.65 8.10
CA ILE A 17 8.67 -2.66 9.55
C ILE A 17 9.87 -2.09 10.31
N LEU A 18 11.09 -2.48 9.94
CA LEU A 18 12.30 -1.99 10.60
C LEU A 18 12.45 -0.47 10.44
N VAL A 19 12.23 0.07 9.23
CA VAL A 19 12.23 1.53 8.98
C VAL A 19 11.16 2.24 9.80
N VAL A 20 9.95 1.70 9.88
CA VAL A 20 8.88 2.30 10.68
C VAL A 20 9.21 2.27 12.16
N LEU A 21 9.77 1.17 12.69
CA LEU A 21 10.18 1.09 14.09
C LEU A 21 11.36 2.03 14.41
N MET A 22 12.31 2.19 13.50
CA MET A 22 13.39 3.17 13.64
C MET A 22 12.82 4.59 13.70
N ILE A 23 11.93 4.95 12.78
CA ILE A 23 11.27 6.28 12.79
C ILE A 23 10.45 6.45 14.07
N TYR A 24 9.67 5.45 14.47
CA TYR A 24 8.88 5.48 15.70
C TYR A 24 9.76 5.76 16.93
N SER A 25 10.94 5.13 17.00
CA SER A 25 11.88 5.28 18.11
C SER A 25 12.47 6.69 18.28
N LEU A 26 12.33 7.57 17.28
CA LEU A 26 12.78 8.97 17.37
C LEU A 26 11.99 9.79 18.40
N GLY A 27 10.80 9.35 18.80
CA GLY A 27 10.05 9.98 19.91
C GLY A 27 9.67 11.45 19.70
N TRP A 28 9.49 11.90 18.46
CA TRP A 28 9.20 13.30 18.16
C TRP A 28 7.80 13.77 18.60
N SER A 29 6.91 12.87 19.04
CA SER A 29 5.55 13.19 19.48
C SER A 29 5.19 12.55 20.83
N ASP A 30 4.44 13.29 21.65
CA ASP A 30 3.88 12.79 22.91
C ASP A 30 2.76 11.74 22.69
N ILE A 31 2.16 11.66 21.49
CA ILE A 31 1.13 10.65 21.18
C ILE A 31 1.74 9.31 20.77
N THR A 32 3.02 9.29 20.40
CA THR A 32 3.80 8.09 20.06
C THR A 32 4.60 7.66 21.28
N LYS A 33 3.90 7.15 22.29
CA LYS A 33 4.53 6.65 23.52
C LYS A 33 5.51 5.51 23.23
N PRO A 34 6.52 5.27 24.09
CA PRO A 34 7.38 4.09 23.95
C PRO A 34 6.58 2.79 23.84
N LEU A 35 7.14 1.81 23.13
CA LEU A 35 6.47 0.54 22.95
C LEU A 35 6.30 -0.19 24.28
N THR A 36 5.10 -0.70 24.56
CA THR A 36 4.91 -1.64 25.67
C THR A 36 5.67 -2.93 25.39
N TRP A 37 6.07 -3.61 26.46
CA TRP A 37 6.85 -4.84 26.34
C TRP A 37 6.18 -5.89 25.45
N SER A 38 4.86 -6.03 25.56
CA SER A 38 4.08 -6.98 24.76
C SER A 38 4.05 -6.60 23.27
N THR A 39 3.90 -5.31 22.94
CA THR A 39 3.93 -4.82 21.56
C THR A 39 5.32 -4.92 20.96
N PHE A 40 6.36 -4.62 21.74
CA PHE A 40 7.75 -4.79 21.35
C PHE A 40 8.08 -6.25 21.04
N LEU A 41 7.76 -7.18 21.96
CA LEU A 41 7.96 -8.62 21.74
C LEU A 41 7.20 -9.13 20.51
N PHE A 42 5.99 -8.62 20.28
CA PHE A 42 5.23 -8.96 19.07
C PHE A 42 5.95 -8.54 17.79
N PHE A 43 6.49 -7.32 17.70
CA PHE A 43 7.25 -6.90 16.52
C PHE A 43 8.56 -7.68 16.36
N VAL A 44 9.25 -8.01 17.45
CA VAL A 44 10.42 -8.90 17.42
C VAL A 44 10.03 -10.27 16.85
N PHE A 45 8.91 -10.85 17.32
CA PHE A 45 8.38 -12.10 16.80
C PHE A 45 8.04 -12.02 15.30
N VAL A 46 7.40 -10.93 14.85
CA VAL A 46 7.08 -10.70 13.43
C VAL A 46 8.37 -10.64 12.59
N LEU A 47 9.34 -9.81 13.00
CA LEU A 47 10.61 -9.66 12.28
C LEU A 47 11.38 -10.99 12.20
N PHE A 48 11.41 -11.76 13.29
CA PHE A 48 12.03 -13.08 13.33
C PHE A 48 11.36 -14.05 12.32
N ASN A 49 10.02 -14.13 12.32
CA ASN A 49 9.29 -14.99 11.39
C ASN A 49 9.46 -14.52 9.93
N LEU A 50 9.46 -13.22 9.65
CA LEU A 50 9.71 -12.70 8.30
C LEU A 50 11.12 -13.07 7.79
N ALA A 51 12.13 -13.08 8.65
CA ALA A 51 13.47 -13.53 8.29
C ALA A 51 13.50 -15.05 7.96
N ILE A 52 12.76 -15.86 8.72
CA ILE A 52 12.59 -17.29 8.43
C ILE A 52 11.87 -17.49 7.09
N PHE A 53 10.72 -16.84 6.90
CA PHE A 53 9.93 -16.95 5.67
C PHE A 53 10.70 -16.47 4.44
N SER A 54 11.50 -15.41 4.58
CA SER A 54 12.39 -14.97 3.50
C SER A 54 13.41 -16.03 3.12
N THR A 55 14.04 -16.68 4.11
CA THR A 55 14.99 -17.78 3.88
C THR A 55 14.32 -18.94 3.16
N LEU A 56 13.15 -19.37 3.64
CA LEU A 56 12.35 -20.43 3.02
C LEU A 56 11.91 -20.05 1.60
N TYR A 57 11.43 -18.83 1.40
CA TYR A 57 11.01 -18.31 0.10
C TYR A 57 12.15 -18.38 -0.91
N ASN A 58 13.35 -17.92 -0.52
CA ASN A 58 14.51 -17.94 -1.41
C ASN A 58 14.98 -19.37 -1.74
N ALA A 59 14.71 -20.35 -0.87
CA ALA A 59 15.02 -21.75 -1.12
C ALA A 59 14.05 -22.38 -2.14
N TYR A 60 12.74 -22.14 -2.00
CA TYR A 60 11.71 -22.68 -2.90
C TYR A 60 11.58 -21.91 -4.23
N PHE A 61 11.78 -20.59 -4.20
CA PHE A 61 11.61 -19.67 -5.33
C PHE A 61 12.89 -18.89 -5.63
N PRO A 62 13.96 -19.57 -6.06
CA PRO A 62 15.24 -18.92 -6.24
C PRO A 62 15.20 -17.96 -7.45
N GLU A 63 15.79 -16.78 -7.27
CA GLU A 63 15.73 -15.66 -8.24
C GLU A 63 16.20 -16.03 -9.65
N HIS A 64 17.21 -16.90 -9.77
CA HIS A 64 17.75 -17.32 -11.07
C HIS A 64 16.73 -18.07 -11.95
N LYS A 65 15.65 -18.60 -11.36
CA LYS A 65 14.55 -19.29 -12.08
C LYS A 65 13.41 -18.35 -12.49
N ILE A 66 13.46 -17.06 -12.11
CA ILE A 66 12.45 -16.08 -12.56
C ILE A 66 12.60 -15.91 -14.07
N ARG A 67 11.52 -16.20 -14.80
CA ARG A 67 11.46 -16.12 -16.26
C ARG A 67 11.12 -14.70 -16.68
N LYS A 68 11.89 -14.16 -17.63
CA LYS A 68 11.69 -12.81 -18.20
C LYS A 68 11.07 -12.88 -19.59
N THR A 69 10.11 -13.79 -19.78
CA THR A 69 9.49 -13.96 -21.09
C THR A 69 8.46 -12.87 -21.32
N THR A 70 8.42 -12.35 -22.55
CA THR A 70 7.36 -11.46 -23.00
C THR A 70 6.24 -12.26 -23.62
N TYR A 71 5.02 -11.72 -23.57
CA TYR A 71 3.91 -12.25 -24.33
C TYR A 71 4.08 -11.84 -25.81
N GLU A 72 3.97 -12.79 -26.72
CA GLU A 72 4.17 -12.56 -28.16
C GLU A 72 2.86 -12.27 -28.92
N GLY A 73 1.71 -12.64 -28.36
CA GLY A 73 0.41 -12.43 -28.97
C GLY A 73 -0.05 -10.97 -28.99
N SER A 74 -1.15 -10.73 -29.72
CA SER A 74 -1.78 -9.42 -29.81
C SER A 74 -2.41 -9.01 -28.47
N MET A 75 -2.08 -7.80 -28.01
CA MET A 75 -2.63 -7.22 -26.77
C MET A 75 -3.85 -6.33 -27.04
N THR A 76 -4.22 -6.14 -28.31
CA THR A 76 -5.22 -5.14 -28.72
C THR A 76 -6.58 -5.41 -28.10
N ALA A 77 -7.06 -6.65 -28.12
CA ALA A 77 -8.36 -7.00 -27.54
C ALA A 77 -8.43 -6.64 -26.05
N TRP A 78 -7.38 -6.96 -25.28
CA TRP A 78 -7.28 -6.61 -23.87
C TRP A 78 -7.22 -5.10 -23.63
N CYS A 79 -6.48 -4.37 -24.46
CA CYS A 79 -6.43 -2.91 -24.39
C CYS A 79 -7.79 -2.27 -24.71
N VAL A 80 -8.51 -2.79 -25.71
CA VAL A 80 -9.87 -2.35 -26.05
C VAL A 80 -10.83 -2.62 -24.89
N LEU A 81 -10.80 -3.83 -24.31
CA LEU A 81 -11.63 -4.16 -23.14
C LEU A 81 -11.31 -3.27 -21.94
N GLY A 82 -10.03 -2.97 -21.68
CA GLY A 82 -9.60 -2.05 -20.62
C GLY A 82 -10.12 -0.64 -20.85
N GLY A 83 -10.00 -0.13 -22.07
CA GLY A 83 -10.54 1.18 -22.45
C GLY A 83 -12.07 1.24 -22.31
N LEU A 84 -12.77 0.21 -22.76
CA LEU A 84 -14.24 0.10 -22.61
C LEU A 84 -14.66 0.04 -21.15
N ALA A 85 -13.92 -0.67 -20.29
CA ALA A 85 -14.20 -0.70 -18.85
C ALA A 85 -14.08 0.70 -18.22
N MET A 86 -13.03 1.46 -18.56
CA MET A 86 -12.86 2.84 -18.12
C MET A 86 -14.01 3.74 -18.61
N LEU A 87 -14.36 3.64 -19.88
CA LEU A 87 -15.43 4.44 -20.48
C LEU A 87 -16.80 4.09 -19.90
N ALA A 88 -17.07 2.83 -19.59
CA ALA A 88 -18.31 2.39 -18.96
C ALA A 88 -18.49 3.03 -17.57
N GLU A 89 -17.43 3.05 -16.75
CA GLU A 89 -17.41 3.70 -15.44
C GLU A 89 -17.69 5.21 -15.55
N PHE A 90 -16.99 5.91 -16.45
CA PHE A 90 -17.20 7.34 -16.66
C PHE A 90 -18.59 7.65 -17.23
N SER A 91 -19.13 6.80 -18.09
CA SER A 91 -20.46 6.97 -18.68
C SER A 91 -21.57 6.75 -17.66
N TYR A 92 -21.40 5.77 -16.77
CA TYR A 92 -22.35 5.49 -15.69
C TYR A 92 -22.41 6.64 -14.69
N GLU A 93 -21.25 7.15 -14.27
CA GLU A 93 -21.15 8.29 -13.35
C GLU A 93 -21.41 9.64 -14.02
N LYS A 94 -21.41 9.68 -15.36
CA LYS A 94 -21.53 10.90 -16.18
C LYS A 94 -20.50 11.98 -15.82
N ALA A 95 -19.36 11.54 -15.29
CA ALA A 95 -18.33 12.40 -14.74
C ALA A 95 -16.96 11.71 -14.82
N ILE A 96 -15.93 12.53 -14.98
CA ILE A 96 -14.53 12.12 -14.80
C ILE A 96 -13.97 12.93 -13.62
N PRO A 97 -13.81 12.34 -12.42
CA PRO A 97 -13.55 13.10 -11.19
C PRO A 97 -12.40 14.11 -11.28
N ILE A 98 -11.25 13.72 -11.88
CA ILE A 98 -10.12 14.64 -12.02
C ILE A 98 -10.44 15.85 -12.90
N TYR A 99 -11.24 15.66 -13.95
CA TYR A 99 -11.66 16.71 -14.88
C TYR A 99 -12.67 17.65 -14.19
N GLU A 100 -13.66 17.08 -13.50
CA GLU A 100 -14.65 17.83 -12.73
C GLU A 100 -14.00 18.73 -11.67
N ILE A 101 -13.03 18.18 -10.93
CA ILE A 101 -12.39 18.88 -9.80
C ILE A 101 -11.43 19.95 -10.27
N PHE A 102 -10.52 19.64 -11.21
CA PHE A 102 -9.45 20.58 -11.56
C PHE A 102 -9.81 21.51 -12.72
N ILE A 103 -10.59 21.04 -13.68
CA ILE A 103 -10.87 21.78 -14.91
C ILE A 103 -12.21 22.50 -14.80
N LEU A 104 -13.30 21.77 -14.51
CA LEU A 104 -14.63 22.38 -14.40
C LEU A 104 -14.82 23.14 -13.08
N LYS A 105 -14.13 22.73 -12.00
CA LYS A 105 -14.21 23.33 -10.66
C LYS A 105 -15.65 23.48 -10.16
N ASN A 106 -16.54 22.57 -10.55
CA ASN A 106 -17.97 22.63 -10.25
C ASN A 106 -18.34 22.14 -8.84
N GLY A 107 -17.34 21.92 -7.98
CA GLY A 107 -17.56 21.44 -6.61
C GLY A 107 -17.84 19.94 -6.50
N TYR A 108 -17.56 19.14 -7.54
CA TYR A 108 -17.71 17.68 -7.49
C TYR A 108 -16.93 17.10 -6.30
N ASN A 109 -17.63 16.36 -5.44
CA ASN A 109 -17.02 15.65 -4.33
C ASN A 109 -16.65 14.23 -4.81
N TYR A 110 -15.36 13.94 -4.95
CA TYR A 110 -14.86 12.63 -5.39
C TYR A 110 -15.33 11.46 -4.53
N VAL A 111 -15.72 11.70 -3.27
CA VAL A 111 -16.29 10.67 -2.39
C VAL A 111 -17.63 10.15 -2.91
N ASN A 112 -18.28 10.89 -3.80
CA ASN A 112 -19.55 10.49 -4.43
C ASN A 112 -19.36 9.57 -5.64
N PHE A 113 -18.13 9.37 -6.13
CA PHE A 113 -17.89 8.40 -7.20
C PHE A 113 -18.11 6.99 -6.67
N GLN A 114 -19.17 6.32 -7.12
CA GLN A 114 -19.48 4.94 -6.72
C GLN A 114 -19.01 3.94 -7.76
N GLY A 115 -18.92 4.37 -9.02
CA GLY A 115 -18.71 3.48 -10.16
C GLY A 115 -19.91 2.56 -10.38
N ILE A 116 -19.79 1.65 -11.34
CA ILE A 116 -20.82 0.64 -11.56
C ILE A 116 -20.74 -0.36 -10.39
N PRO A 117 -21.82 -0.55 -9.59
CA PRO A 117 -21.76 -1.43 -8.43
C PRO A 117 -21.31 -2.85 -8.79
N GLY A 118 -20.27 -3.34 -8.11
CA GLY A 118 -19.67 -4.66 -8.34
C GLY A 118 -18.69 -4.72 -9.52
N PHE A 119 -18.88 -3.90 -10.57
CA PHE A 119 -17.97 -3.81 -11.71
C PHE A 119 -16.79 -2.87 -11.44
N HIS A 120 -16.97 -1.83 -10.62
CA HIS A 120 -15.93 -0.85 -10.29
C HIS A 120 -14.61 -1.50 -9.82
N VAL A 121 -14.69 -2.46 -8.88
CA VAL A 121 -13.52 -3.17 -8.37
C VAL A 121 -12.81 -3.91 -9.49
N PHE A 122 -13.56 -4.59 -10.36
CA PHE A 122 -13.01 -5.26 -11.54
C PHE A 122 -12.34 -4.25 -12.48
N ALA A 123 -13.03 -3.16 -12.85
CA ALA A 123 -12.51 -2.17 -13.78
C ALA A 123 -11.18 -1.58 -13.29
N VAL A 124 -11.13 -1.11 -12.04
CA VAL A 124 -9.93 -0.51 -11.44
C VAL A 124 -8.77 -1.49 -11.37
N THR A 125 -9.02 -2.72 -10.95
CA THR A 125 -7.96 -3.71 -10.75
C THR A 125 -7.50 -4.32 -12.08
N TYR A 126 -8.41 -4.52 -13.03
CA TYR A 126 -8.11 -4.99 -14.37
C TYR A 126 -7.26 -3.99 -15.15
N THR A 127 -7.67 -2.72 -15.19
CA THR A 127 -6.90 -1.68 -15.89
C THR A 127 -5.54 -1.48 -15.22
N SER A 128 -5.48 -1.51 -13.88
CA SER A 128 -4.22 -1.42 -13.14
C SER A 128 -3.27 -2.57 -13.52
N PHE A 129 -3.76 -3.82 -13.55
CA PHE A 129 -2.98 -4.97 -14.03
C PHE A 129 -2.52 -4.78 -15.48
N LEU A 130 -3.42 -4.37 -16.38
CA LEU A 130 -3.12 -4.16 -17.79
C LEU A 130 -2.00 -3.12 -17.99
N GLY A 131 -2.05 -2.02 -17.24
CA GLY A 131 -0.98 -1.01 -17.24
C GLY A 131 0.36 -1.56 -16.79
N LEU A 132 0.40 -2.36 -15.72
CA LEU A 132 1.63 -3.01 -15.24
C LEU A 132 2.16 -4.07 -16.21
N TRP A 133 1.28 -4.80 -16.87
CA TRP A 133 1.67 -5.77 -17.89
C TRP A 133 2.25 -5.08 -19.12
N LEU A 134 1.60 -4.04 -19.63
CA LEU A 134 2.13 -3.21 -20.72
C LEU A 134 3.46 -2.56 -20.36
N TRP A 135 3.63 -2.14 -19.10
CA TRP A 135 4.92 -1.66 -18.59
C TRP A 135 6.00 -2.74 -18.68
N GLN A 136 5.74 -3.97 -18.24
CA GLN A 136 6.67 -5.08 -18.41
C GLN A 136 7.02 -5.29 -19.90
N GLN A 137 6.02 -5.29 -20.78
CA GLN A 137 6.23 -5.47 -22.22
C GLN A 137 7.07 -4.35 -22.81
N PHE A 138 6.83 -3.09 -22.42
CA PHE A 138 7.64 -1.95 -22.80
C PHE A 138 9.09 -2.12 -22.32
N LEU A 139 9.31 -2.55 -21.07
CA LEU A 139 10.66 -2.73 -20.55
C LEU A 139 11.47 -3.75 -21.35
N SER A 140 10.81 -4.77 -21.90
CA SER A 140 11.45 -5.79 -22.73
C SER A 140 11.57 -5.40 -24.21
N LYS A 141 10.50 -4.86 -24.83
CA LYS A 141 10.42 -4.61 -26.28
C LYS A 141 10.72 -3.16 -26.69
N LYS A 142 10.74 -2.23 -25.74
CA LYS A 142 11.01 -0.78 -25.92
C LYS A 142 10.09 -0.08 -26.92
N ARG A 143 8.87 -0.58 -27.15
CA ARG A 143 7.92 0.04 -28.09
C ARG A 143 7.14 1.17 -27.40
N TRP A 144 7.24 2.38 -27.93
CA TRP A 144 6.63 3.59 -27.36
C TRP A 144 5.10 3.48 -27.12
N TYR A 145 4.34 2.84 -28.01
CA TYR A 145 2.89 2.72 -27.80
C TYR A 145 2.55 1.92 -26.53
N GLN A 146 3.40 0.96 -26.13
CA GLN A 146 3.22 0.19 -24.90
C GLN A 146 3.46 1.08 -23.68
N LEU A 147 4.41 2.02 -23.76
CA LEU A 147 4.62 3.02 -22.72
C LEU A 147 3.42 3.95 -22.60
N GLY A 148 2.91 4.47 -23.73
CA GLY A 148 1.74 5.34 -23.73
C GLY A 148 0.50 4.68 -23.11
N LEU A 149 0.21 3.43 -23.49
CA LEU A 149 -0.90 2.67 -22.91
C LEU A 149 -0.64 2.30 -21.44
N ALA A 150 0.60 1.94 -21.07
CA ALA A 150 0.95 1.67 -19.68
C ALA A 150 0.69 2.91 -18.80
N ILE A 151 1.12 4.10 -19.25
CA ILE A 151 0.89 5.36 -18.53
C ILE A 151 -0.62 5.63 -18.40
N LEU A 152 -1.38 5.46 -19.49
CA LEU A 152 -2.84 5.65 -19.47
C LEU A 152 -3.52 4.78 -18.40
N PHE A 153 -3.25 3.48 -18.43
CA PHE A 153 -3.91 2.52 -17.54
C PHE A 153 -3.40 2.59 -16.09
N VAL A 154 -2.09 2.80 -15.87
CA VAL A 154 -1.52 3.04 -14.54
C VAL A 154 -2.12 4.29 -13.89
N SER A 155 -2.42 5.31 -14.70
CA SER A 155 -3.01 6.59 -14.25
C SER A 155 -4.52 6.54 -14.06
N TYR A 156 -5.21 5.44 -14.39
CA TYR A 156 -6.66 5.35 -14.22
C TYR A 156 -7.13 5.63 -12.77
N PRO A 157 -6.51 5.07 -11.71
CA PRO A 157 -6.88 5.44 -10.34
C PRO A 157 -6.72 6.94 -10.06
N LEU A 158 -5.75 7.61 -10.68
CA LEU A 158 -5.58 9.06 -10.53
C LEU A 158 -6.75 9.83 -11.16
N MET A 159 -7.27 9.36 -12.31
CA MET A 159 -8.47 9.93 -12.95
C MET A 159 -9.71 9.85 -12.06
N LEU A 160 -9.77 8.81 -11.23
CA LEU A 160 -10.80 8.59 -10.20
C LEU A 160 -10.51 9.32 -8.88
N PHE A 161 -9.46 10.16 -8.83
CA PHE A 161 -8.98 10.81 -7.61
C PHE A 161 -8.51 9.83 -6.50
N ASN A 162 -8.27 8.56 -6.86
CA ASN A 162 -7.70 7.53 -5.99
C ASN A 162 -6.17 7.56 -6.05
N ARG A 163 -5.58 8.47 -5.28
CA ARG A 163 -4.12 8.64 -5.15
C ARG A 163 -3.42 7.38 -4.61
N GLY A 164 -4.07 6.65 -3.70
CA GLY A 164 -3.53 5.42 -3.12
C GLY A 164 -3.32 4.34 -4.19
N GLY A 165 -4.34 4.09 -5.02
CA GLY A 165 -4.25 3.15 -6.15
C GLY A 165 -3.18 3.55 -7.17
N PHE A 166 -3.02 4.85 -7.45
CA PHE A 166 -1.97 5.33 -8.34
C PHE A 166 -0.56 5.06 -7.79
N ILE A 167 -0.31 5.41 -6.52
CA ILE A 167 0.97 5.15 -5.85
C ILE A 167 1.25 3.64 -5.84
N PHE A 168 0.25 2.83 -5.58
CA PHE A 168 0.37 1.38 -5.59
C PHE A 168 0.80 0.84 -6.96
N ASN A 169 0.20 1.34 -8.05
CA ASN A 169 0.63 0.99 -9.40
C ASN A 169 2.06 1.45 -9.70
N MET A 170 2.43 2.66 -9.28
CA MET A 170 3.79 3.18 -9.47
C MET A 170 4.85 2.35 -8.75
N VAL A 171 4.60 1.96 -7.50
CA VAL A 171 5.51 1.10 -6.73
C VAL A 171 5.58 -0.30 -7.34
N SER A 172 4.47 -0.84 -7.85
CA SER A 172 4.46 -2.13 -8.56
C SER A 172 5.27 -2.06 -9.86
N ALA A 173 5.13 -0.99 -10.64
CA ALA A 173 5.92 -0.75 -11.84
C ALA A 173 7.42 -0.63 -11.52
N PHE A 174 7.77 0.00 -10.40
CA PHE A 174 9.13 0.09 -9.90
C PHE A 174 9.71 -1.30 -9.55
N PHE A 175 8.97 -2.15 -8.83
CA PHE A 175 9.43 -3.52 -8.55
C PHE A 175 9.57 -4.38 -9.82
N ILE A 176 8.66 -4.25 -10.78
CA ILE A 176 8.78 -4.91 -12.09
C ILE A 176 10.07 -4.47 -12.79
N TRP A 177 10.36 -3.17 -12.78
CA TRP A 177 11.60 -2.62 -13.35
C TRP A 177 12.86 -3.14 -12.65
N LEU A 178 12.85 -3.23 -11.32
CA LEU A 178 13.96 -3.80 -10.55
C LEU A 178 14.22 -5.26 -10.93
N TYR A 179 13.19 -6.11 -10.98
CA TYR A 179 13.38 -7.50 -11.40
C TYR A 179 13.83 -7.63 -12.86
N GLN A 180 13.32 -6.77 -13.75
CA GLN A 180 13.70 -6.80 -15.16
C GLN A 180 15.17 -6.43 -15.39
N THR A 181 15.76 -5.56 -14.59
CA THR A 181 17.12 -5.04 -14.79
C THR A 181 18.25 -5.98 -14.32
N ARG A 182 17.96 -7.06 -13.57
CA ARG A 182 18.85 -8.18 -13.12
C ARG A 182 20.14 -7.80 -12.34
N TYR A 183 20.64 -6.58 -12.46
CA TYR A 183 21.93 -6.12 -11.93
C TYR A 183 21.78 -4.72 -11.35
N PHE A 184 20.82 -4.52 -10.45
CA PHE A 184 20.84 -3.32 -9.62
C PHE A 184 21.81 -3.57 -8.46
N TYR A 185 23.10 -3.40 -8.73
CA TYR A 185 24.08 -3.29 -7.66
C TYR A 185 23.81 -1.97 -6.94
N LEU A 186 23.25 -2.06 -5.73
CA LEU A 186 23.08 -0.94 -4.81
C LEU A 186 24.46 -0.44 -4.36
N GLN A 187 25.13 0.30 -5.24
CA GLN A 187 26.31 1.06 -4.85
C GLN A 187 25.90 2.12 -3.83
N LEU A 188 26.78 2.43 -2.88
CA LEU A 188 26.52 3.40 -1.81
C LEU A 188 25.97 4.73 -2.34
N LYS A 189 26.47 5.21 -3.50
CA LYS A 189 25.95 6.42 -4.16
C LYS A 189 24.46 6.35 -4.50
N HIS A 190 23.95 5.20 -4.94
CA HIS A 190 22.52 5.04 -5.26
C HIS A 190 21.68 5.04 -3.99
N LEU A 191 22.20 4.47 -2.90
CA LEU A 191 21.56 4.53 -1.59
C LEU A 191 21.51 5.97 -1.07
N VAL A 192 22.60 6.73 -1.18
CA VAL A 192 22.64 8.15 -0.80
C VAL A 192 21.64 8.96 -1.64
N ILE A 193 21.61 8.78 -2.96
CA ILE A 193 20.64 9.45 -3.83
C ILE A 193 19.22 9.08 -3.43
N LEU A 194 18.93 7.80 -3.18
CA LEU A 194 17.61 7.35 -2.75
C LEU A 194 17.20 8.01 -1.42
N VAL A 195 18.10 8.05 -0.43
CA VAL A 195 17.85 8.73 0.85
C VAL A 195 17.58 10.22 0.64
N LEU A 196 18.38 10.91 -0.18
CA LEU A 196 18.17 12.33 -0.49
C LEU A 196 16.82 12.57 -1.19
N VAL A 197 16.43 11.70 -2.13
CA VAL A 197 15.12 11.77 -2.79
C VAL A 197 13.99 11.54 -1.78
N LEU A 198 14.12 10.55 -0.89
CA LEU A 198 13.11 10.28 0.15
C LEU A 198 12.99 11.44 1.15
N LEU A 199 14.11 12.08 1.52
CA LEU A 199 14.12 13.29 2.35
C LEU A 199 13.45 14.45 1.62
N GLY A 200 13.79 14.69 0.35
CA GLY A 200 13.16 15.73 -0.45
C GLY A 200 11.64 15.53 -0.61
N LEU A 201 11.20 14.30 -0.89
CA LEU A 201 9.78 13.95 -0.96
C LEU A 201 9.08 14.11 0.39
N SER A 202 9.73 13.72 1.49
CA SER A 202 9.19 13.86 2.84
C SER A 202 9.03 15.32 3.26
N TYR A 203 10.02 16.15 2.94
CA TYR A 203 9.98 17.58 3.17
C TYR A 203 8.86 18.24 2.33
N GLY A 204 8.80 17.92 1.03
CA GLY A 204 7.74 18.39 0.13
C GLY A 204 6.35 17.98 0.61
N PHE A 205 6.18 16.73 1.05
CA PHE A 205 4.93 16.25 1.65
C PHE A 205 4.52 17.09 2.86
N GLY A 206 5.47 17.47 3.72
CA GLY A 206 5.22 18.35 4.86
C GLY A 206 4.74 19.75 4.45
N ILE A 207 5.37 20.36 3.44
CA ILE A 207 4.95 21.65 2.88
C ILE A 207 3.50 21.57 2.36
N PHE A 208 3.18 20.55 1.56
CA PHE A 208 1.83 20.36 1.05
C PHE A 208 0.81 20.05 2.17
N GLY A 209 1.23 19.33 3.22
CA GLY A 209 0.42 19.07 4.41
C GLY A 209 0.06 20.35 5.16
N ASN A 210 1.02 21.26 5.33
CA ASN A 210 0.80 22.59 5.91
C ASN A 210 -0.19 23.40 5.06
N TYR A 211 0.02 23.46 3.74
CA TYR A 211 -0.87 24.16 2.82
C TYR A 211 -2.31 23.65 2.87
N ARG A 212 -2.51 22.32 2.91
CA ARG A 212 -3.84 21.72 3.00
C ARG A 212 -4.55 22.06 4.32
N SER A 213 -3.80 22.08 5.42
CA SER A 213 -4.37 22.31 6.75
C SER A 213 -4.82 23.76 6.95
N PHE A 214 -4.20 24.71 6.24
CA PHE A 214 -4.62 26.11 6.19
C PHE A 214 -6.07 26.28 5.72
N GLY A 215 -6.49 25.56 4.68
CA GLY A 215 -7.85 25.64 4.13
C GLY A 215 -8.95 25.07 5.05
N ALA A 216 -8.58 24.27 6.06
CA ALA A 216 -9.51 23.68 7.03
C ALA A 216 -9.69 24.54 8.30
N SER A 217 -8.81 25.52 8.53
CA SER A 217 -8.92 26.45 9.66
C SER A 217 -9.97 27.52 9.35
N LYS A 218 -11.21 27.29 9.79
CA LYS A 218 -12.37 28.18 9.60
C LYS A 218 -12.24 29.58 10.21
N ASN A 219 -11.15 29.87 10.92
CA ASN A 219 -10.88 31.18 11.48
C ASN A 219 -9.69 31.79 10.73
N GLY A 220 -9.94 32.89 10.02
CA GLY A 220 -8.97 33.62 9.20
C GLY A 220 -7.74 34.11 9.96
N ALA A 221 -6.85 33.20 10.32
CA ALA A 221 -5.51 33.49 10.79
C ALA A 221 -4.63 33.82 9.57
N LYS A 222 -3.82 34.86 9.74
CA LYS A 222 -3.15 35.69 8.73
C LYS A 222 -2.31 34.91 7.70
N LYS A 223 -1.92 35.60 6.62
CA LYS A 223 -1.07 35.14 5.51
C LYS A 223 0.37 34.68 5.87
N GLU A 224 0.75 34.61 7.14
CA GLU A 224 2.11 34.28 7.61
C GLU A 224 2.38 32.76 7.75
N PHE A 225 1.37 31.92 7.48
CA PHE A 225 1.34 30.49 7.83
C PHE A 225 1.94 29.51 6.79
N PHE A 226 2.63 29.97 5.76
CA PHE A 226 3.22 29.04 4.76
C PHE A 226 4.40 28.23 5.32
N THR A 227 5.10 28.77 6.32
CA THR A 227 6.31 28.16 6.93
C THR A 227 6.11 27.65 8.34
N GLU A 228 5.01 28.01 8.99
CA GLU A 228 4.77 27.61 10.37
C GLU A 228 4.03 26.27 10.43
N SER A 229 4.80 25.19 10.57
CA SER A 229 4.29 23.83 10.87
C SER A 229 3.50 23.73 12.20
N THR A 230 3.16 24.86 12.83
CA THR A 230 2.47 25.02 14.12
C THR A 230 1.19 24.20 14.23
N TYR A 231 0.37 24.12 13.18
CA TYR A 231 -0.86 23.31 13.21
C TYR A 231 -0.55 21.83 13.46
N ILE A 232 0.37 21.24 12.68
CA ILE A 232 0.69 19.83 12.82
C ILE A 232 1.48 19.56 14.09
N LEU A 233 2.38 20.48 14.48
CA LEU A 233 3.13 20.38 15.73
C LEU A 233 2.20 20.36 16.96
N ASN A 234 1.10 21.13 16.93
CA ASN A 234 0.12 21.14 18.02
C ASN A 234 -0.81 19.93 17.97
N THR A 235 -1.37 19.62 16.79
CA THR A 235 -2.31 18.50 16.62
C THR A 235 -1.64 17.16 16.88
N GLY A 236 -0.41 17.00 16.39
CA GLY A 236 0.44 15.85 16.62
C GLY A 236 1.20 15.88 17.94
N LYS A 237 1.00 16.89 18.80
CA LYS A 237 1.69 17.06 20.09
C LYS A 237 3.21 16.79 19.99
N ALA A 238 3.90 17.59 19.17
CA ALA A 238 5.35 17.51 19.04
C ALA A 238 6.04 17.75 20.38
N THR A 239 7.02 16.91 20.70
CA THR A 239 7.85 17.05 21.89
C THR A 239 8.68 18.34 21.84
N ARG A 240 9.13 18.82 23.00
CA ARG A 240 10.04 19.97 23.07
C ARG A 240 11.35 19.66 22.35
N GLU A 241 11.89 18.47 22.55
CA GLU A 241 13.11 17.99 21.87
C GLU A 241 13.01 18.13 20.34
N PHE A 242 11.88 17.73 19.74
CA PHE A 242 11.69 17.91 18.30
C PHE A 242 11.53 19.39 17.91
N LYS A 243 10.74 20.16 18.67
CA LYS A 243 10.53 21.60 18.40
C LYS A 243 11.83 22.40 18.45
N ASP A 244 12.71 22.07 19.38
CA ASP A 244 13.98 22.77 19.61
C ASP A 244 15.12 22.21 18.75
N SER A 245 14.93 21.06 18.09
CA SER A 245 15.93 20.46 17.19
C SER A 245 16.15 21.27 15.90
N SER A 246 17.30 21.03 15.25
CA SER A 246 17.62 21.57 13.92
C SER A 246 16.88 20.89 12.76
N VAL A 247 16.06 19.86 13.04
CA VAL A 247 15.29 19.16 12.02
C VAL A 247 14.17 20.08 11.51
N PRO A 248 14.02 20.26 10.17
CA PRO A 248 12.91 20.99 9.59
C PRO A 248 11.56 20.45 10.05
N LYS A 249 10.66 21.35 10.44
CA LYS A 249 9.39 20.96 11.10
C LYS A 249 8.41 20.31 10.13
N GLU A 250 8.61 20.49 8.84
CA GLU A 250 7.86 19.86 7.75
C GLU A 250 7.98 18.33 7.82
N PHE A 251 9.12 17.79 8.28
CA PHE A 251 9.30 16.36 8.46
C PHE A 251 8.37 15.74 9.49
N PHE A 252 7.76 16.56 10.37
CA PHE A 252 6.83 16.07 11.38
C PHE A 252 5.59 15.42 10.77
N TRP A 253 5.14 15.88 9.61
CA TRP A 253 4.06 15.24 8.87
C TRP A 253 4.40 13.80 8.50
N THR A 254 5.54 13.59 7.86
CA THR A 254 5.99 12.25 7.48
C THR A 254 6.19 11.37 8.70
N TYR A 255 6.83 11.91 9.75
CA TYR A 255 7.00 11.20 11.02
C TYR A 255 5.67 10.69 11.56
N LEU A 256 4.64 11.54 11.67
CA LEU A 256 3.34 11.14 12.20
C LEU A 256 2.64 10.11 11.31
N TYR A 257 2.67 10.28 9.99
CA TYR A 257 2.05 9.30 9.07
C TYR A 257 2.70 7.92 9.15
N VAL A 258 4.00 7.87 9.46
CA VAL A 258 4.74 6.62 9.64
C VAL A 258 4.57 6.03 11.04
N ALA A 259 4.65 6.84 12.08
CA ALA A 259 4.68 6.38 13.47
C ALA A 259 3.29 6.13 14.07
N THR A 260 2.28 6.91 13.69
CA THR A 260 0.94 6.81 14.30
C THR A 260 0.21 5.49 14.04
N PRO A 261 0.39 4.75 12.92
CA PRO A 261 -0.20 3.41 12.77
C PRO A 261 0.25 2.44 13.86
N VAL A 262 1.53 2.47 14.24
CA VAL A 262 2.08 1.66 15.34
C VAL A 262 1.56 2.13 16.69
N ALA A 263 1.50 3.44 16.93
CA ALA A 263 0.92 4.00 18.15
C ALA A 263 -0.55 3.62 18.31
N ASN A 264 -1.32 3.63 17.22
CA ASN A 264 -2.70 3.21 17.18
C ASN A 264 -2.84 1.71 17.45
N LEU A 265 -1.99 0.86 16.88
CA LEU A 265 -2.00 -0.57 17.19
C LEU A 265 -1.78 -0.80 18.69
N GLN A 266 -0.77 -0.16 19.29
CA GLN A 266 -0.50 -0.28 20.72
C GLN A 266 -1.69 0.21 21.56
N ASN A 267 -2.26 1.37 21.24
CA ASN A 267 -3.39 1.91 21.98
C ASN A 267 -4.65 1.03 21.85
N ILE A 268 -4.84 0.34 20.72
CA ILE A 268 -5.87 -0.68 20.54
C ILE A 268 -5.58 -1.88 21.45
N ILE A 269 -4.34 -2.38 21.46
CA ILE A 269 -3.91 -3.52 22.30
C ILE A 269 -4.15 -3.24 23.78
N GLU A 270 -3.79 -2.04 24.25
CA GLU A 270 -3.91 -1.66 25.67
C GLU A 270 -5.35 -1.42 26.11
N LYS A 271 -6.21 -0.92 25.22
CA LYS A 271 -7.52 -0.39 25.62
C LYS A 271 -8.70 -1.21 25.11
N THR A 272 -8.50 -2.17 24.23
CA THR A 272 -9.60 -2.92 23.61
C THR A 272 -9.56 -4.36 24.06
N GLU A 273 -10.66 -4.85 24.60
CA GLU A 273 -10.83 -6.28 24.86
C GLU A 273 -11.17 -6.99 23.54
N PRO A 274 -10.47 -8.08 23.18
CA PRO A 274 -10.80 -8.85 22.00
C PRO A 274 -12.18 -9.49 22.09
N MET A 275 -12.90 -9.54 20.97
CA MET A 275 -14.22 -10.18 20.89
C MET A 275 -14.17 -11.70 21.08
N ASN A 276 -13.02 -12.31 20.78
CA ASN A 276 -12.83 -13.76 20.67
C ASN A 276 -13.80 -14.43 19.67
N ASP A 277 -14.05 -13.79 18.52
CA ASP A 277 -14.90 -14.31 17.44
C ASP A 277 -14.07 -14.66 16.19
N SER A 278 -13.92 -15.96 15.93
CA SER A 278 -13.20 -16.47 14.77
C SER A 278 -13.85 -16.12 13.43
N VAL A 279 -15.18 -16.02 13.39
CA VAL A 279 -15.87 -15.66 12.14
C VAL A 279 -15.63 -14.19 11.82
N SER A 280 -15.65 -13.32 12.83
CA SER A 280 -15.27 -11.91 12.65
C SER A 280 -13.80 -11.75 12.28
N PHE A 281 -12.90 -12.60 12.78
CA PHE A 281 -11.51 -12.61 12.30
C PHE A 281 -11.44 -12.91 10.80
N LEU A 282 -12.16 -13.93 10.33
CA LEU A 282 -12.19 -14.27 8.90
C LEU A 282 -12.74 -13.11 8.05
N THR A 283 -13.86 -12.52 8.45
CA THR A 283 -14.50 -11.45 7.66
C THR A 283 -13.72 -10.14 7.67
N GLN A 284 -13.02 -9.83 8.77
CA GLN A 284 -12.31 -8.56 8.93
C GLN A 284 -10.84 -8.61 8.54
N SER A 285 -10.20 -9.79 8.57
CA SER A 285 -8.75 -9.89 8.41
C SER A 285 -8.30 -10.77 7.24
N ILE A 286 -9.18 -11.64 6.72
CA ILE A 286 -8.82 -12.66 5.72
C ILE A 286 -9.57 -12.44 4.40
N LEU A 287 -10.90 -12.33 4.47
CA LEU A 287 -11.76 -12.24 3.30
C LEU A 287 -11.68 -10.85 2.64
N PRO A 288 -11.87 -10.77 1.30
CA PRO A 288 -12.06 -9.50 0.63
C PRO A 288 -13.21 -8.70 1.26
N ASP A 289 -13.02 -7.39 1.37
CA ASP A 289 -13.90 -6.50 2.10
C ASP A 289 -15.35 -6.51 1.58
N PHE A 290 -15.55 -6.69 0.28
CA PHE A 290 -16.90 -6.83 -0.30
C PHE A 290 -17.61 -8.11 0.17
N ILE A 291 -16.89 -9.19 0.50
CA ILE A 291 -17.46 -10.40 1.08
C ILE A 291 -17.67 -10.20 2.59
N GLY A 292 -16.62 -9.77 3.30
CA GLY A 292 -16.63 -9.60 4.75
C GLY A 292 -17.77 -8.72 5.23
N LYS A 293 -17.93 -7.53 4.63
CA LYS A 293 -19.00 -6.57 4.96
C LYS A 293 -20.41 -7.17 4.83
N ARG A 294 -20.63 -8.07 3.87
CA ARG A 294 -21.94 -8.72 3.66
C ARG A 294 -22.22 -9.77 4.73
N VAL A 295 -21.21 -10.56 5.10
CA VAL A 295 -21.34 -11.58 6.15
C VAL A 295 -21.58 -10.92 7.51
N ASP A 296 -20.82 -9.89 7.86
CA ASP A 296 -20.98 -9.21 9.15
C ASP A 296 -22.34 -8.52 9.27
N LYS A 297 -22.82 -7.88 8.18
CA LYS A 297 -24.17 -7.30 8.13
C LYS A 297 -25.25 -8.35 8.38
N LYS A 298 -25.11 -9.56 7.82
CA LYS A 298 -26.07 -10.66 8.02
C LYS A 298 -26.04 -11.20 9.45
N ARG A 299 -24.86 -11.24 10.08
CA ARG A 299 -24.69 -11.69 11.46
C ARG A 299 -25.04 -10.63 12.51
N GLN A 300 -25.30 -9.38 12.09
CA GLN A 300 -25.54 -8.21 12.96
C GLN A 300 -24.39 -7.99 13.96
N VAL A 301 -23.16 -8.35 13.57
CA VAL A 301 -22.00 -8.20 14.43
C VAL A 301 -21.47 -6.78 14.32
N THR A 302 -21.29 -6.12 15.47
CA THR A 302 -20.67 -4.79 15.54
C THR A 302 -19.21 -4.93 15.93
N ILE A 303 -18.31 -4.64 15.01
CA ILE A 303 -16.86 -4.67 15.26
C ILE A 303 -16.49 -3.47 16.14
N PRO A 304 -15.67 -3.66 17.20
CA PRO A 304 -15.18 -2.57 18.02
C PRO A 304 -14.51 -1.48 17.17
N LYS A 305 -14.89 -0.23 17.45
CA LYS A 305 -14.23 0.94 16.85
C LYS A 305 -12.78 1.01 17.30
N ASP A 306 -11.91 1.50 16.42
CA ASP A 306 -10.51 1.69 16.76
C ASP A 306 -10.37 2.72 17.88
N LYS A 307 -9.76 2.29 18.99
CA LYS A 307 -9.32 3.20 20.03
C LYS A 307 -8.00 3.81 19.55
N LEU A 308 -8.09 4.94 18.86
CA LEU A 308 -6.95 5.67 18.28
C LEU A 308 -6.24 6.56 19.31
N VAL A 309 -4.98 6.91 19.07
CA VAL A 309 -4.24 7.91 19.89
C VAL A 309 -4.73 9.34 19.63
N SER A 310 -5.28 9.57 18.44
CA SER A 310 -5.93 10.82 18.04
C SER A 310 -6.91 10.55 16.90
N PRO A 311 -8.10 11.17 16.87
CA PRO A 311 -9.05 11.00 15.77
C PRO A 311 -8.53 11.54 14.43
N VAL A 312 -7.53 12.42 14.45
CA VAL A 312 -6.90 12.97 13.22
C VAL A 312 -6.03 11.92 12.53
N PHE A 313 -5.44 10.99 13.29
CA PHE A 313 -4.60 9.92 12.78
C PHE A 313 -5.38 8.60 12.86
N ASN A 314 -6.25 8.38 11.87
CA ASN A 314 -7.24 7.32 11.85
C ASN A 314 -6.78 6.00 11.21
N VAL A 315 -5.49 5.90 10.89
CA VAL A 315 -4.90 4.73 10.24
C VAL A 315 -4.17 3.89 11.29
N SER A 316 -4.42 2.58 11.32
CA SER A 316 -3.70 1.62 12.15
C SER A 316 -3.09 0.52 11.29
N THR A 317 -2.16 -0.26 11.84
CA THR A 317 -1.58 -1.37 11.09
C THR A 317 -2.60 -2.44 10.73
N TYR A 318 -2.30 -3.28 9.73
CA TYR A 318 -3.17 -4.42 9.35
C TYR A 318 -3.45 -5.42 10.48
N PHE A 319 -2.66 -5.38 11.56
CA PHE A 319 -2.86 -6.19 12.76
C PHE A 319 -4.04 -5.74 13.63
N SER A 320 -4.53 -4.50 13.48
CA SER A 320 -5.58 -3.94 14.33
C SER A 320 -6.86 -4.78 14.34
N SER A 321 -7.43 -5.08 13.18
CA SER A 321 -8.64 -5.91 13.04
C SER A 321 -8.45 -7.32 13.60
N ALA A 322 -7.28 -7.91 13.42
CA ALA A 322 -6.96 -9.23 13.95
C ALA A 322 -6.91 -9.24 15.49
N PHE A 323 -6.34 -8.20 16.10
CA PHE A 323 -6.33 -8.07 17.55
C PHE A 323 -7.74 -7.87 18.11
N LYS A 324 -8.53 -6.98 17.51
CA LYS A 324 -9.91 -6.71 17.99
C LYS A 324 -10.79 -7.95 17.95
N THR A 325 -10.52 -8.88 17.03
CA THR A 325 -11.33 -10.09 16.84
C THR A 325 -10.84 -11.27 17.68
N LEU A 326 -9.53 -11.55 17.73
CA LEU A 326 -8.96 -12.73 18.41
C LEU A 326 -7.73 -12.43 19.30
N GLY A 327 -7.45 -11.17 19.60
CA GLY A 327 -6.30 -10.77 20.43
C GLY A 327 -4.96 -11.14 19.77
N TYR A 328 -3.97 -11.52 20.58
CA TYR A 328 -2.66 -11.95 20.08
C TYR A 328 -2.74 -13.18 19.18
N THR A 329 -3.69 -14.10 19.42
CA THR A 329 -3.94 -15.24 18.55
C THR A 329 -4.28 -14.78 17.13
N GLY A 330 -5.15 -13.77 17.01
CA GLY A 330 -5.48 -13.16 15.72
C GLY A 330 -4.25 -12.59 15.01
N LEU A 331 -3.39 -11.88 15.75
CA LEU A 331 -2.16 -11.31 15.18
C LEU A 331 -1.25 -12.36 14.58
N ILE A 332 -1.04 -13.45 15.31
CA ILE A 332 -0.21 -14.58 14.90
C ILE A 332 -0.82 -15.26 13.67
N LEU A 333 -2.13 -15.56 13.70
CA LEU A 333 -2.83 -16.18 12.58
C LEU A 333 -2.78 -15.31 11.31
N LEU A 334 -2.90 -13.99 11.45
CA LEU A 334 -2.81 -13.06 10.33
C LEU A 334 -1.41 -13.06 9.69
N LEU A 335 -0.34 -13.13 10.50
CA LEU A 335 1.03 -13.24 9.98
C LEU A 335 1.23 -14.52 9.17
N TYR A 336 0.75 -15.67 9.68
CA TYR A 336 0.84 -16.93 8.95
C TYR A 336 -0.04 -16.95 7.71
N TYR A 337 -1.24 -16.35 7.76
CA TYR A 337 -2.07 -16.17 6.57
C TYR A 337 -1.35 -15.33 5.52
N PHE A 338 -0.75 -14.19 5.89
CA PHE A 338 0.03 -13.37 4.98
C PHE A 338 1.16 -14.17 4.33
N ALA A 339 1.86 -15.01 5.10
CA ALA A 339 2.89 -15.89 4.56
C ALA A 339 2.32 -16.91 3.57
N LEU A 340 1.26 -17.64 3.95
CA LEU A 340 0.57 -18.60 3.07
C LEU A 340 0.06 -17.93 1.79
N PHE A 341 -0.46 -16.72 1.89
CA PHE A 341 -0.94 -15.91 0.77
C PHE A 341 0.19 -15.61 -0.21
N ILE A 342 1.34 -15.10 0.26
CA ILE A 342 2.51 -14.86 -0.59
C ILE A 342 3.01 -16.17 -1.22
N PHE A 343 3.18 -17.22 -0.42
CA PHE A 343 3.64 -18.52 -0.90
C PHE A 343 2.72 -19.09 -1.98
N GLY A 344 1.41 -19.03 -1.76
CA GLY A 344 0.39 -19.51 -2.69
C GLY A 344 0.40 -18.75 -4.01
N PHE A 345 0.35 -17.42 -3.98
CA PHE A 345 0.36 -16.62 -5.21
C PHE A 345 1.70 -16.73 -5.96
N THR A 346 2.84 -16.69 -5.27
CA THR A 346 4.13 -16.92 -5.91
C THR A 346 4.18 -18.30 -6.59
N TYR A 347 3.68 -19.35 -5.94
CA TYR A 347 3.63 -20.69 -6.53
C TYR A 347 2.78 -20.72 -7.81
N LEU A 348 1.63 -20.04 -7.82
CA LEU A 348 0.80 -19.92 -9.02
C LEU A 348 1.55 -19.20 -10.14
N TYR A 349 2.18 -18.07 -9.85
CA TYR A 349 2.95 -17.30 -10.84
C TYR A 349 4.18 -18.02 -11.34
N TRP A 350 4.77 -18.90 -10.53
CA TRP A 350 5.92 -19.70 -10.92
C TRP A 350 5.63 -20.63 -12.11
N LYS A 351 4.35 -20.93 -12.35
CA LYS A 351 3.91 -21.72 -13.51
C LYS A 351 3.78 -20.86 -14.78
N PHE A 352 3.62 -19.54 -14.69
CA PHE A 352 3.25 -18.69 -15.83
C PHE A 352 4.31 -17.65 -16.16
N SER A 353 5.04 -17.84 -17.26
CA SER A 353 6.25 -17.08 -17.52
C SER A 353 6.01 -15.65 -18.03
N GLY A 354 4.95 -15.38 -18.79
CA GLY A 354 4.69 -14.06 -19.39
C GLY A 354 4.22 -12.99 -18.40
N VAL A 355 3.72 -13.42 -17.24
CA VAL A 355 3.07 -12.58 -16.22
C VAL A 355 3.68 -12.73 -14.82
N GLN A 356 4.71 -13.58 -14.67
CA GLN A 356 5.39 -13.84 -13.40
C GLN A 356 5.91 -12.55 -12.75
N LEU A 357 6.56 -11.69 -13.54
CA LEU A 357 7.15 -10.44 -13.05
C LEU A 357 6.09 -9.45 -12.58
N VAL A 358 4.97 -9.32 -13.31
CA VAL A 358 3.83 -8.49 -12.88
C VAL A 358 3.30 -8.96 -11.54
N GLY A 359 3.02 -10.27 -11.41
CA GLY A 359 2.48 -10.86 -10.18
C GLY A 359 3.42 -10.66 -8.98
N LEU A 360 4.72 -10.89 -9.16
CA LEU A 360 5.73 -10.64 -8.13
C LEU A 360 5.83 -9.15 -7.77
N GLY A 361 5.78 -8.25 -8.75
CA GLY A 361 5.78 -6.80 -8.51
C GLY A 361 4.60 -6.34 -7.65
N ILE A 362 3.39 -6.84 -7.93
CA ILE A 362 2.20 -6.55 -7.13
C ILE A 362 2.34 -7.12 -5.70
N LEU A 363 2.85 -8.36 -5.54
CA LEU A 363 3.07 -8.95 -4.21
C LEU A 363 4.06 -8.14 -3.36
N MET A 364 5.15 -7.65 -3.97
CA MET A 364 6.13 -6.80 -3.29
C MET A 364 5.51 -5.48 -2.83
N THR A 365 4.65 -4.89 -3.66
CA THR A 365 3.88 -3.70 -3.29
C THR A 365 2.92 -3.97 -2.13
N LEU A 366 2.13 -5.06 -2.18
CA LEU A 366 1.26 -5.44 -1.06
C LEU A 366 2.05 -5.60 0.24
N ALA A 367 3.18 -6.29 0.19
CA ALA A 367 4.06 -6.48 1.33
C ALA A 367 4.59 -5.15 1.89
N SER A 368 4.93 -4.19 1.02
CA SER A 368 5.40 -2.85 1.41
C SER A 368 4.33 -2.06 2.16
N PHE A 369 3.09 -2.09 1.68
CA PHE A 369 2.00 -1.25 2.20
C PHE A 369 1.17 -1.91 3.31
N SER A 370 1.29 -3.22 3.52
CA SER A 370 0.49 -3.94 4.53
C SER A 370 0.69 -3.40 5.96
N LEU A 371 1.78 -2.69 6.26
CA LEU A 371 1.95 -2.09 7.59
C LEU A 371 0.97 -0.96 7.90
N PHE A 372 0.38 -0.32 6.88
CA PHE A 372 -0.49 0.86 7.06
C PHE A 372 -1.97 0.53 7.07
N ASP A 373 -2.39 -0.57 6.47
CA ASP A 373 -3.76 -1.10 6.52
C ASP A 373 -3.73 -2.54 5.98
N ASN A 374 -4.81 -3.28 6.17
CA ASN A 374 -4.93 -4.63 5.63
C ASN A 374 -5.18 -4.62 4.11
N MET A 375 -4.08 -4.42 3.37
CA MET A 375 -4.05 -4.42 1.91
C MET A 375 -4.44 -5.77 1.30
N LEU A 376 -4.45 -6.87 2.07
CA LEU A 376 -4.91 -8.18 1.60
C LEU A 376 -6.43 -8.23 1.48
N THR A 377 -7.13 -7.65 2.46
CA THR A 377 -8.60 -7.60 2.46
C THR A 377 -9.17 -6.52 1.54
N PHE A 378 -8.39 -5.46 1.27
CA PHE A 378 -8.84 -4.38 0.40
C PHE A 378 -8.88 -4.84 -1.06
N SER A 379 -10.09 -5.16 -1.53
CA SER A 379 -10.31 -5.75 -2.86
C SER A 379 -9.86 -4.86 -4.01
N GLY A 380 -9.86 -3.53 -3.83
CA GLY A 380 -9.36 -2.58 -4.81
C GLY A 380 -7.86 -2.71 -5.12
N LEU A 381 -7.09 -3.45 -4.31
CA LEU A 381 -5.67 -3.73 -4.53
C LEU A 381 -5.38 -5.23 -4.61
N SER A 382 -5.86 -6.05 -3.67
CA SER A 382 -5.53 -7.47 -3.65
C SER A 382 -6.14 -8.27 -4.80
N PHE A 383 -7.29 -7.85 -5.34
CA PHE A 383 -7.94 -8.52 -6.47
C PHE A 383 -7.11 -8.41 -7.77
N GLN A 384 -6.20 -7.44 -7.85
CA GLN A 384 -5.26 -7.31 -8.96
C GLN A 384 -4.38 -8.56 -9.16
N LEU A 385 -4.11 -9.32 -8.10
CA LEU A 385 -3.33 -10.56 -8.13
C LEU A 385 -3.99 -11.70 -8.90
N ILE A 386 -5.30 -11.64 -9.12
CA ILE A 386 -6.01 -12.70 -9.86
C ILE A 386 -5.68 -12.63 -11.35
N PHE A 387 -5.47 -11.43 -11.91
CA PHE A 387 -5.25 -11.28 -13.34
C PHE A 387 -3.96 -11.92 -13.87
N PRO A 388 -2.79 -11.83 -13.21
CA PRO A 388 -1.63 -12.61 -13.63
C PRO A 388 -1.91 -14.13 -13.67
N VAL A 389 -2.75 -14.67 -12.77
CA VAL A 389 -3.14 -16.09 -12.83
C VAL A 389 -4.00 -16.37 -14.06
N LEU A 390 -5.06 -15.58 -14.26
CA LEU A 390 -6.00 -15.77 -15.37
C LEU A 390 -5.32 -15.62 -16.73
N PHE A 391 -4.49 -14.59 -16.90
CA PHE A 391 -3.72 -14.38 -18.13
C PHE A 391 -2.68 -15.48 -18.32
N GLY A 392 -2.02 -15.93 -17.25
CA GLY A 392 -1.08 -17.03 -17.32
C GLY A 392 -1.70 -18.34 -17.80
N VAL A 393 -2.96 -18.61 -17.40
CA VAL A 393 -3.73 -19.75 -17.93
C VAL A 393 -4.05 -19.54 -19.41
N TYR A 394 -4.50 -18.35 -19.79
CA TYR A 394 -4.79 -18.02 -21.19
C TYR A 394 -3.56 -18.12 -22.09
N GLU A 395 -2.36 -17.71 -21.64
CA GLU A 395 -1.11 -17.85 -22.41
C GLU A 395 -0.75 -19.31 -22.75
N ARG A 396 -1.31 -20.28 -22.03
CA ARG A 396 -1.06 -21.72 -22.25
C ARG A 396 -2.14 -22.41 -23.09
N LEU A 397 -3.30 -21.79 -23.26
CA LEU A 397 -4.37 -22.25 -24.15
C LEU A 397 -4.01 -21.87 -25.59
#